data_AF-A0A843MEI8-F1
#
_entry.id   AF-A0A843MEI8-F1
#
_cell.length_a   1.000
_cell.length_b   1.000
_cell.length_c   1.000
_cell.angle_alpha   90.00
_cell.angle_beta   90.00
_cell.angle_gamma   90.00
#
_symmetry.space_group_name_H-M   'P 1'
#
loop_
_entity.id
_entity.type
_entity.pdbx_description
1 polymer ?
#
loop_
_entity_poly.entity_id
_entity_poly.type
_entity_poly.pdbx_seq_one_letter_code
_entity_poly.pdbx_strand_id
1 'polypeptide(L)'
;MICFPRGNDPAECRSLVAEIENFFEEAGAETSVSDEVSGWKEADDSPLVQMMVDVYRDMFHAEISVYMTHGCLECGYMAAKNPSLSVVSIGPDVENVHTVDERLNIETFLQLKQFVFELVKKSCGNE
;
A
#
# COMPACT_ATOMS: atom_id res chain seq x y z
N MET A 1 -23.66 -3.61 -13.08
CA MET A 1 -22.48 -4.38 -12.62
C MET A 1 -21.45 -3.39 -12.09
N ILE A 2 -20.69 -3.73 -11.05
CA ILE A 2 -19.63 -2.86 -10.52
C ILE A 2 -18.29 -3.54 -10.80
N CYS A 3 -17.38 -2.81 -11.44
CA CYS A 3 -16.05 -3.29 -11.80
C CYS A 3 -14.99 -2.48 -11.06
N PHE A 4 -13.98 -3.14 -10.50
CA PHE A 4 -12.83 -2.50 -9.84
C PHE A 4 -11.53 -2.89 -10.55
N PRO A 5 -11.28 -2.39 -11.77
CA PRO A 5 -10.02 -2.68 -12.47
C PRO A 5 -8.84 -2.11 -11.67
N ARG A 6 -7.76 -2.89 -11.59
CA ARG A 6 -6.54 -2.56 -10.84
C ARG A 6 -5.32 -2.83 -11.71
N GLY A 7 -4.30 -2.01 -11.55
CA GLY A 7 -3.05 -2.12 -12.27
C GLY A 7 -2.04 -1.08 -11.78
N ASN A 8 -0.77 -1.34 -12.05
CA ASN A 8 0.32 -0.45 -11.66
C ASN A 8 0.62 0.61 -12.73
N ASP A 9 0.16 0.40 -13.97
CA ASP A 9 0.21 1.39 -15.04
C ASP A 9 -1.17 2.05 -15.22
N PRO A 10 -1.31 3.35 -14.89
CA PRO A 10 -2.51 4.14 -15.15
C PRO A 10 -3.04 4.05 -16.59
N ALA A 11 -2.15 3.97 -17.60
CA ALA A 11 -2.56 3.92 -18.99
C ALA A 11 -3.21 2.59 -19.37
N GLU A 12 -2.66 1.48 -18.87
CA GLU A 12 -3.24 0.15 -19.06
C GLU A 12 -4.59 0.03 -18.33
N CYS A 13 -4.68 0.54 -17.10
CA CYS A 13 -5.94 0.60 -16.35
C CYS A 13 -7.04 1.35 -17.10
N ARG A 14 -6.74 2.55 -17.64
CA ARG A 14 -7.72 3.32 -18.43
C ARG A 14 -8.14 2.60 -19.70
N SER A 15 -7.23 1.88 -20.34
CA SER A 15 -7.53 1.08 -21.54
C SER A 15 -8.51 -0.05 -21.21
N LEU A 16 -8.30 -0.76 -20.09
CA LEU A 16 -9.22 -1.80 -19.61
C LEU A 16 -10.58 -1.24 -19.22
N VAL A 17 -10.64 -0.07 -18.56
CA VAL A 17 -11.90 0.60 -18.23
C VAL A 17 -12.69 0.89 -19.50
N ALA A 18 -12.05 1.46 -20.53
CA ALA A 18 -12.70 1.77 -21.79
C ALA A 18 -13.22 0.50 -22.51
N GLU A 19 -12.47 -0.60 -22.46
CA GLU A 19 -12.92 -1.89 -23.01
C GLU A 19 -14.18 -2.41 -22.28
N ILE A 20 -14.20 -2.30 -20.96
CA ILE A 20 -15.36 -2.70 -20.13
C ILE A 20 -16.58 -1.82 -20.43
N GLU A 21 -16.41 -0.50 -20.52
CA GLU A 21 -17.50 0.42 -20.86
C GLU A 21 -18.11 0.09 -22.22
N ASN A 22 -17.26 -0.05 -23.25
CA ASN A 22 -17.69 -0.40 -24.61
C ASN A 22 -18.51 -1.69 -24.62
N PHE A 23 -18.05 -2.74 -23.92
CA PHE A 23 -18.77 -4.01 -23.83
C PHE A 23 -20.19 -3.85 -23.24
N PHE A 24 -20.35 -3.04 -22.20
CA PHE A 24 -21.65 -2.81 -21.57
C PHE A 24 -22.56 -1.90 -22.41
N GLU A 25 -22.01 -0.87 -23.04
CA GLU A 25 -22.75 0.01 -23.93
C GLU A 25 -23.26 -0.73 -25.18
N GLU A 26 -22.44 -1.62 -25.76
CA GLU A 26 -22.84 -2.50 -26.87
C GLU A 26 -23.98 -3.45 -26.46
N ALA A 27 -24.05 -3.82 -25.18
CA ALA A 27 -25.15 -4.61 -24.61
C ALA A 27 -26.39 -3.76 -24.24
N GLY A 28 -26.37 -2.45 -24.47
CA GLY A 28 -27.48 -1.52 -24.19
C GLY A 28 -27.59 -1.07 -22.74
N ALA A 29 -26.52 -1.19 -21.94
CA ALA A 29 -26.47 -0.70 -20.57
C ALA A 29 -25.95 0.74 -20.50
N GLU A 30 -26.35 1.47 -19.46
CA GLU A 30 -25.73 2.75 -19.09
C GLU A 30 -24.47 2.51 -18.24
N THR A 31 -23.41 3.25 -18.54
CA THR A 31 -22.09 3.15 -17.92
C THR A 31 -21.73 4.46 -17.21
N SER A 32 -20.88 4.36 -16.19
CA SER A 32 -20.27 5.52 -15.54
C SER A 32 -18.96 5.11 -14.88
N VAL A 33 -17.98 6.00 -14.92
CA VAL A 33 -16.66 5.81 -14.32
C VAL A 33 -16.45 6.81 -13.19
N SER A 34 -16.04 6.31 -12.04
CA SER A 34 -15.65 7.12 -10.88
C SER A 34 -14.16 7.50 -10.94
N ASP A 35 -13.72 8.32 -9.98
CA ASP A 35 -12.35 8.80 -9.90
C ASP A 35 -11.28 7.69 -9.93
N GLU A 36 -10.18 7.99 -10.61
CA GLU A 36 -8.99 7.15 -10.68
C GLU A 36 -8.10 7.37 -9.44
N VAL A 37 -7.65 6.28 -8.82
CA VAL A 37 -6.59 6.33 -7.80
C VAL A 37 -5.26 5.96 -8.46
N SER A 38 -4.27 6.82 -8.32
CA SER A 38 -2.94 6.58 -8.88
C SER A 38 -2.28 5.37 -8.24
N GLY A 39 -1.71 4.50 -9.09
CA GLY A 39 -0.77 3.48 -8.63
C GLY A 39 0.41 4.13 -7.89
N TRP A 40 0.99 3.38 -6.96
CA TRP A 40 2.19 3.77 -6.25
C TRP A 40 3.35 2.96 -6.81
N LYS A 41 4.29 3.62 -7.50
CA LYS A 41 5.50 2.96 -7.97
C LYS A 41 6.53 2.86 -6.85
N GLU A 42 7.34 1.79 -6.91
CA GLU A 42 8.46 1.59 -5.98
C GLU A 42 9.38 2.81 -5.98
N ALA A 43 9.81 3.19 -4.77
CA ALA A 43 10.93 4.09 -4.60
C ALA A 43 12.19 3.22 -4.48
N ASP A 44 12.79 2.89 -5.62
CA ASP A 44 14.12 2.28 -5.67
C ASP A 44 15.07 3.14 -4.82
N ASP A 45 15.82 2.50 -3.91
CA ASP A 45 16.79 3.14 -3.02
C ASP A 45 16.24 4.16 -1.99
N SER A 46 15.02 3.95 -1.48
CA SER A 46 14.46 4.80 -0.41
C SER A 46 15.28 4.75 0.89
N PRO A 47 15.87 5.89 1.35
CA PRO A 47 16.62 5.93 2.62
C PRO A 47 15.76 5.58 3.83
N LEU A 48 14.45 5.87 3.76
CA LEU A 48 13.48 5.52 4.79
C LEU A 48 13.32 4.00 4.90
N VAL A 49 13.20 3.30 3.75
CA VAL A 49 13.09 1.83 3.72
C VAL A 49 14.36 1.21 4.29
N GLN A 50 15.53 1.66 3.88
CA GLN A 50 16.81 1.12 4.38
C GLN A 50 16.93 1.29 5.90
N MET A 51 16.61 2.48 6.43
CA MET A 51 16.61 2.72 7.87
C MET A 51 15.66 1.78 8.61
N MET A 52 14.46 1.55 8.07
CA MET A 52 13.49 0.63 8.68
C MET A 52 13.96 -0.82 8.67
N VAL A 53 14.55 -1.27 7.56
CA VAL A 53 15.13 -2.62 7.45
C VAL A 53 16.23 -2.81 8.50
N ASP A 54 17.13 -1.84 8.66
CA ASP A 54 18.22 -1.92 9.62
C ASP A 54 17.71 -1.90 11.07
N VAL A 55 16.74 -1.05 11.40
CA VAL A 55 16.12 -1.03 12.74
C VAL A 55 15.42 -2.36 13.03
N TYR A 56 14.71 -2.92 12.06
CA TYR A 56 14.03 -4.20 12.25
C TYR A 56 15.04 -5.33 12.51
N ARG A 57 16.14 -5.36 11.75
CA ARG A 57 17.23 -6.32 11.93
C ARG A 57 17.89 -6.19 13.31
N ASP A 58 18.14 -4.97 13.77
CA ASP A 58 18.72 -4.71 15.08
C ASP A 58 17.81 -5.15 16.23
N MET A 59 16.51 -4.88 16.12
CA MET A 59 15.53 -5.15 17.18
C MET A 59 15.16 -6.63 17.31
N PHE A 60 14.95 -7.30 16.17
CA PHE A 60 14.37 -8.65 16.14
C PHE A 60 15.35 -9.72 15.69
N HIS A 61 16.57 -9.35 15.29
CA HIS A 61 17.57 -10.26 14.73
C HIS A 61 17.02 -11.08 13.55
N ALA A 62 16.16 -10.45 12.75
CA ALA A 62 15.45 -11.04 11.63
C ALA A 62 15.42 -10.08 10.43
N GLU A 63 15.28 -10.62 9.22
CA GLU A 63 15.10 -9.80 8.01
C GLU A 63 13.62 -9.49 7.80
N ILE A 64 13.30 -8.23 7.48
CA ILE A 64 11.97 -7.82 7.06
C ILE A 64 11.84 -7.94 5.54
N SER A 65 10.68 -8.40 5.08
CA SER A 65 10.37 -8.45 3.65
C SER A 65 9.86 -7.10 3.17
N VAL A 66 10.45 -6.57 2.09
CA VAL A 66 9.98 -5.38 1.38
C VAL A 66 9.38 -5.85 0.06
N TYR A 67 8.11 -5.53 -0.17
CA TYR A 67 7.39 -5.98 -1.36
C TYR A 67 6.24 -5.02 -1.70
N MET A 68 5.80 -5.09 -2.96
CA MET A 68 4.61 -4.41 -3.43
C MET A 68 3.38 -5.29 -3.27
N THR A 69 2.27 -4.67 -2.90
CA THR A 69 0.96 -5.34 -2.82
C THR A 69 0.09 -4.97 -4.01
N HIS A 70 -0.76 -5.89 -4.46
CA HIS A 70 -1.83 -5.62 -5.43
C HIS A 70 -3.09 -5.06 -4.74
N GLY A 71 -2.87 -4.20 -3.75
CA GLY A 71 -3.87 -3.51 -2.95
C GLY A 71 -3.79 -2.01 -3.17
N CYS A 72 -4.92 -1.32 -3.02
CA CYS A 72 -4.93 0.13 -2.98
C CYS A 72 -4.49 0.57 -1.57
N LEU A 73 -3.40 1.33 -1.49
CA LEU A 73 -2.92 1.93 -0.24
C LEU A 73 -2.99 3.46 -0.37
N GLU A 74 -3.46 4.13 0.67
CA GLU A 74 -3.54 5.59 0.72
C GLU A 74 -2.17 6.26 0.56
N CYS A 75 -1.07 5.54 0.86
CA CYS A 75 0.30 5.98 0.60
C CYS A 75 0.52 6.41 -0.86
N GLY A 76 -0.09 5.72 -1.83
CA GLY A 76 0.00 6.10 -3.24
C GLY A 76 -0.63 7.46 -3.52
N TYR A 77 -1.80 7.73 -2.93
CA TYR A 77 -2.46 9.02 -3.02
C TYR A 77 -1.64 10.13 -2.34
N MET A 78 -1.09 9.87 -1.16
CA MET A 78 -0.26 10.85 -0.44
C MET A 78 1.02 11.19 -1.21
N ALA A 79 1.71 10.18 -1.77
CA ALA A 79 2.92 10.38 -2.58
C ALA A 79 2.63 11.14 -3.88
N ALA A 80 1.49 10.88 -4.53
CA ALA A 80 1.07 11.62 -5.73
C ALA A 80 0.80 13.10 -5.43
N LYS A 81 0.28 13.43 -4.25
CA LYS A 81 0.04 14.82 -3.81
C LYS A 81 1.31 15.54 -3.37
N ASN A 82 2.28 14.81 -2.81
CA ASN A 82 3.56 15.36 -2.40
C ASN A 82 4.71 14.44 -2.85
N PRO A 83 5.28 14.65 -4.05
CA PRO A 83 6.33 13.79 -4.58
C PRO A 83 7.65 13.78 -3.78
N SER A 84 7.87 14.78 -2.90
CA SER A 84 9.04 14.78 -2.01
C SER A 84 8.80 14.00 -0.70
N LEU A 85 7.58 13.55 -0.45
CA LEU A 85 7.24 12.77 0.74
C LEU A 85 7.73 11.33 0.58
N SER A 86 8.67 10.92 1.44
CA SER A 86 9.01 9.51 1.60
C SER A 86 7.93 8.82 2.43
N VAL A 87 7.29 7.80 1.86
CA VAL A 87 6.22 7.04 2.52
C VAL A 87 6.51 5.55 2.49
N VAL A 88 6.03 4.87 3.52
CA VAL A 88 6.09 3.41 3.70
C VAL A 88 4.78 2.98 4.36
N SER A 89 4.28 1.80 3.99
CA SER A 89 3.15 1.18 4.67
C SER A 89 3.67 -0.02 5.45
N ILE A 90 3.33 -0.07 6.74
CA ILE A 90 3.66 -1.18 7.65
C ILE A 90 2.44 -1.48 8.52
N GLY A 91 2.30 -2.74 8.91
CA GLY A 91 1.18 -3.19 9.72
C GLY A 91 1.50 -4.50 10.43
N PRO A 92 0.65 -4.90 11.39
CA PRO A 92 0.74 -6.21 12.02
C PRO A 92 0.11 -7.26 11.11
N ASP A 93 0.22 -8.53 11.50
CA ASP A 93 -0.48 -9.60 10.78
C ASP A 93 -1.98 -9.53 11.08
N VAL A 94 -2.76 -9.31 10.02
CA VAL A 94 -4.22 -9.31 10.04
C VAL A 94 -4.73 -10.33 9.05
N GLU A 95 -5.64 -11.19 9.48
CA GLU A 95 -6.21 -12.26 8.67
C GLU A 95 -7.68 -12.00 8.38
N ASN A 96 -8.14 -12.42 7.19
CA ASN A 96 -9.52 -12.30 6.71
C ASN A 96 -10.09 -10.89 6.79
N VAL A 97 -9.25 -9.88 6.49
CA VAL A 97 -9.67 -8.48 6.38
C VAL A 97 -10.87 -8.36 5.45
N HIS A 98 -11.85 -7.54 5.83
CA HIS A 98 -13.13 -7.36 5.11
C HIS A 98 -14.11 -8.52 5.21
N THR A 99 -13.93 -9.41 6.18
CA THR A 99 -14.89 -10.49 6.48
C THR A 99 -15.35 -10.42 7.93
N VAL A 100 -16.38 -11.20 8.28
CA VAL A 100 -16.81 -11.33 9.69
C VAL A 100 -15.81 -12.10 10.55
N ASP A 101 -14.85 -12.78 9.93
CA ASP A 101 -13.79 -13.57 10.57
C ASP A 101 -12.47 -12.80 10.69
N GLU A 102 -12.51 -11.48 10.47
CA GLU A 102 -11.37 -10.58 10.59
C GLU A 102 -10.76 -10.66 11.98
N ARG A 103 -9.44 -10.91 12.03
CA ARG A 103 -8.71 -11.04 13.30
C ARG A 103 -7.29 -10.48 13.19
N LEU A 104 -6.83 -9.93 14.31
CA LEU A 104 -5.52 -9.34 14.47
C LEU A 104 -4.64 -10.27 15.32
N ASN A 105 -3.41 -10.51 14.87
CA ASN A 105 -2.41 -11.18 15.69
C ASN A 105 -1.84 -10.20 16.74
N ILE A 106 -2.13 -10.46 18.02
CA ILE A 106 -1.74 -9.60 19.14
C ILE A 106 -0.21 -9.52 19.30
N GLU A 107 0.51 -10.61 19.05
CA GLU A 107 1.97 -10.66 19.18
C GLU A 107 2.62 -9.72 18.16
N THR A 108 2.24 -9.83 16.89
CA THR A 108 2.79 -8.98 15.83
C THR A 108 2.36 -7.52 15.99
N PHE A 109 1.18 -7.25 16.55
CA PHE A 109 0.77 -5.89 16.93
C PHE A 109 1.70 -5.29 18.00
N LEU A 110 2.07 -6.06 19.01
CA LEU A 110 2.98 -5.59 20.05
C LEU A 110 4.40 -5.37 19.49
N GLN A 111 4.86 -6.23 18.58
CA GLN A 111 6.12 -6.04 17.86
C GLN A 111 6.09 -4.77 17.01
N LEU A 112 5.05 -4.57 16.21
CA LEU A 112 4.86 -3.35 15.41
C LEU A 112 4.89 -2.10 16.30
N LYS A 113 4.20 -2.13 17.43
CA LYS A 113 4.20 -1.00 18.37
C LYS A 113 5.63 -0.66 18.80
N GLN A 114 6.41 -1.65 19.25
CA GLN A 114 7.80 -1.43 19.65
C GLN A 114 8.64 -0.89 18.49
N PHE A 115 8.46 -1.46 17.29
CA PHE A 115 9.14 -1.03 16.08
C PHE A 115 8.86 0.43 15.74
N VAL A 116 7.60 0.85 15.73
CA VAL A 116 7.20 2.25 15.48
C VAL A 116 7.83 3.20 16.50
N PHE A 117 7.82 2.86 17.79
CA PHE A 117 8.47 3.69 18.81
C PHE A 117 9.97 3.86 18.55
N GLU A 118 10.65 2.78 18.16
CA GLU A 118 12.09 2.82 17.90
C GLU A 118 12.43 3.62 16.64
N LEU A 119 11.64 3.47 15.57
CA LEU A 119 11.76 4.28 14.35
C LEU A 119 11.63 5.79 14.66
N VAL A 120 10.66 6.17 15.49
CA VAL A 120 10.46 7.57 15.90
C VAL A 120 11.66 8.07 16.69
N LYS A 121 12.19 7.31 17.65
CA LYS A 121 13.38 7.71 18.41
C LYS A 121 14.59 7.95 17.49
N LYS A 122 14.89 7.00 16.60
CA LYS A 122 16.00 7.14 15.64
C LYS A 122 15.79 8.35 14.72
N SER A 123 14.56 8.62 14.29
CA SER A 123 14.25 9.78 13.43
C SER A 123 14.45 11.14 14.13
N CYS A 124 14.35 11.19 15.45
CA CYS A 124 14.53 12.41 16.25
C CYS A 124 16.00 12.68 16.66
N GLY A 125 16.95 11.83 16.27
CA GLY A 125 18.38 12.04 16.55
C GLY A 125 18.79 11.84 18.01
N ASN A 126 17.98 11.12 18.79
CA ASN A 126 18.37 10.69 20.14
C ASN A 126 18.88 9.25 20.03
N GLU A 127 20.21 9.10 20.15
CA GLU A 127 20.90 7.81 20.29
C GLU A 127 20.33 6.96 21.44
#